data_AF-A0A7C6H125-F1
#
_entry.id   AF-A0A7C6H125-F1
#
_cell.length_a   1.000
_cell.length_b   1.000
_cell.length_c   1.000
_cell.angle_alpha   90.00
_cell.angle_beta   90.00
_cell.angle_gamma   90.00
#
_symmetry.space_group_name_H-M   'P 1'
#
loop_
_entity.id
_entity.type
_entity.pdbx_description
1 polymer ?
#
loop_
_entity_poly.entity_id
_entity_poly.type
_entity_poly.pdbx_seq_one_letter_code
_entity_poly.pdbx_strand_id
1 'polypeptide(L)'
;MLRPMDIHTDFKRAFKGYDVEEVDEFVAKIVSHYESLYQENQRLQEQIEALKAEVQKKQNREQDVLDLISLTKQSVAEIRDIANTRAAAILDEAERQAAVKLSEAEARLNVVKRTERLFKERMRAVMEATWKMLEESQLEEVDEETKIYRNMAASVREELPEQD
;
A
#
# COMPACT_ATOMS: atom_id res chain seq x y z
N MET A 1 65.06 -27.65 -12.96
CA MET A 1 64.88 -28.96 -12.30
C MET A 1 65.26 -30.03 -13.29
N LEU A 2 66.05 -31.02 -12.86
CA LEU A 2 66.37 -32.19 -13.67
C LEU A 2 65.08 -33.01 -13.86
N ARG A 3 64.77 -33.36 -15.10
CA ARG A 3 63.74 -34.33 -15.45
C ARG A 3 64.32 -35.74 -15.23
N PRO A 4 63.49 -36.77 -15.04
CA PRO A 4 63.95 -38.16 -14.94
C PRO A 4 64.92 -38.56 -16.07
N MET A 5 64.69 -38.02 -17.28
CA MET A 5 65.54 -38.19 -18.46
C MET A 5 66.96 -37.58 -18.32
N ASP A 6 67.13 -36.55 -17.48
CA ASP A 6 68.39 -35.82 -17.31
C ASP A 6 69.34 -36.53 -16.31
N ILE A 7 68.89 -37.59 -15.63
CA ILE A 7 69.69 -38.34 -14.64
C ILE A 7 70.62 -39.37 -15.32
N HIS A 8 70.36 -39.73 -16.58
CA HIS A 8 71.32 -40.48 -17.41
C HIS A 8 72.49 -39.55 -17.80
N THR A 9 73.47 -39.42 -16.92
CA THR A 9 74.69 -38.65 -17.16
C THR A 9 75.90 -39.57 -17.08
N ASP A 10 76.72 -39.61 -18.12
CA ASP A 10 77.94 -40.40 -18.12
C ASP A 10 79.00 -39.77 -17.19
N PHE A 11 79.48 -40.54 -16.22
CA PHE A 11 80.51 -40.09 -15.28
C PHE A 11 81.93 -40.40 -15.79
N LYS A 12 82.88 -39.48 -15.58
CA LYS A 12 84.30 -39.69 -15.92
C LYS A 12 84.92 -40.72 -14.99
N ARG A 13 85.69 -41.66 -15.55
CA ARG A 13 86.43 -42.68 -14.77
C ARG A 13 87.70 -42.09 -14.16
N ALA A 14 87.95 -42.35 -12.88
CA ALA A 14 89.14 -41.93 -12.15
C ALA A 14 89.82 -43.13 -11.47
N PHE A 15 91.13 -43.06 -11.24
CA PHE A 15 91.88 -44.12 -10.56
C PHE A 15 91.45 -44.21 -9.08
N LYS A 16 90.91 -45.37 -8.65
CA LYS A 16 90.15 -45.60 -7.40
C LYS A 16 88.74 -44.95 -7.35
N GLY A 17 87.94 -45.13 -8.39
CA GLY A 17 86.51 -44.77 -8.41
C GLY A 17 85.59 -45.83 -7.79
N TYR A 18 84.31 -45.49 -7.69
CA TYR A 18 83.24 -46.44 -7.35
C TYR A 18 83.06 -47.49 -8.45
N ASP A 19 82.50 -48.64 -8.09
CA ASP A 19 82.13 -49.68 -9.06
C ASP A 19 81.04 -49.13 -10.00
N VAL A 20 81.24 -49.29 -11.30
CA VAL A 20 80.35 -48.74 -12.32
C VAL A 20 79.02 -49.48 -12.34
N GLU A 21 79.02 -50.81 -12.16
CA GLU A 21 77.80 -51.62 -12.20
C GLU A 21 76.90 -51.33 -10.99
N GLU A 22 77.48 -51.23 -9.79
CA GLU A 22 76.75 -50.91 -8.57
C GLU A 22 76.16 -49.49 -8.60
N VAL A 23 76.91 -48.52 -9.14
CA VAL A 23 76.44 -47.15 -9.32
C VAL A 23 75.32 -47.07 -10.36
N ASP A 24 75.44 -47.75 -11.50
CA ASP A 24 74.41 -47.76 -12.54
C ASP A 24 73.10 -48.38 -12.02
N GLU A 25 73.17 -49.47 -11.25
CA GLU A 25 71.97 -50.09 -10.65
C GLU A 25 71.32 -49.17 -9.61
N PHE A 26 72.12 -48.45 -8.81
CA PHE A 26 71.62 -47.47 -7.84
C PHE A 26 70.98 -46.25 -8.53
N VAL A 27 71.62 -45.72 -9.58
CA VAL A 27 71.10 -44.61 -10.38
C VAL A 27 69.77 -45.02 -11.05
N ALA A 28 69.66 -46.23 -11.60
CA ALA A 28 68.42 -46.74 -12.18
C ALA A 28 67.26 -46.75 -11.16
N LYS A 29 67.51 -47.18 -9.91
CA LYS A 29 66.52 -47.09 -8.82
C LYS A 29 66.12 -45.66 -8.50
N ILE A 30 67.08 -44.73 -8.41
CA ILE A 30 66.79 -43.31 -8.17
C ILE A 30 65.93 -42.73 -9.29
N VAL A 31 66.24 -43.02 -10.55
CA VAL A 31 65.46 -42.56 -11.71
C VAL A 31 64.01 -43.02 -11.61
N SER A 32 63.79 -44.31 -11.34
CA SER A 32 62.44 -44.87 -11.24
C SER A 32 61.62 -44.25 -10.11
N HIS A 33 62.22 -44.09 -8.92
CA HIS A 33 61.55 -43.46 -7.78
C HIS A 33 61.30 -41.96 -8.03
N TYR A 34 62.24 -41.26 -8.66
CA TYR A 34 62.11 -39.85 -8.98
C TYR A 34 61.03 -39.61 -10.06
N GLU A 35 60.93 -40.47 -11.06
CA GLU A 35 59.87 -40.42 -12.07
C GLU A 35 58.49 -40.63 -11.44
N SER A 36 58.36 -41.61 -10.54
CA SER A 36 57.13 -41.85 -9.80
C SER A 36 56.73 -40.63 -8.95
N LEU A 37 57.69 -40.03 -8.24
CA LEU A 37 57.50 -38.81 -7.47
C LEU A 37 57.10 -37.62 -8.34
N TYR A 38 57.72 -37.48 -9.52
CA TYR A 38 57.45 -36.40 -10.45
C TYR A 38 56.03 -36.49 -11.02
N GLN A 39 55.62 -37.69 -11.48
CA GLN A 39 54.26 -37.93 -11.96
C GLN A 39 53.21 -37.68 -10.87
N GLU A 40 53.47 -38.14 -9.65
CA GLU A 40 52.58 -37.89 -8.53
C GLU A 40 52.48 -36.41 -8.17
N ASN A 41 53.61 -35.68 -8.20
CA ASN A 41 53.61 -34.24 -7.96
C ASN A 41 52.80 -33.49 -9.02
N GLN A 42 52.96 -33.85 -10.30
CA GLN A 42 52.19 -33.27 -11.38
C GLN A 42 50.69 -33.55 -11.23
N ARG A 43 50.32 -34.80 -10.90
CA ARG A 43 48.92 -35.19 -10.64
C ARG A 43 48.33 -34.40 -9.47
N LEU A 44 49.07 -34.23 -8.38
CA LEU A 44 48.63 -33.46 -7.23
C LEU A 44 48.48 -31.97 -7.55
N GLN A 45 49.40 -31.39 -8.34
CA GLN A 45 49.28 -30.01 -8.79
C GLN A 45 48.03 -29.79 -9.64
N GLU A 46 47.74 -30.69 -10.58
CA GLU A 46 46.52 -30.65 -11.40
C GLU A 46 45.26 -30.75 -10.54
N GLN A 47 45.24 -31.62 -9.54
CA GLN A 47 44.12 -31.74 -8.59
C GLN A 47 43.94 -30.47 -7.75
N ILE A 48 45.03 -29.86 -7.28
CA ILE A 48 44.98 -28.62 -6.52
C ILE A 48 44.39 -27.50 -7.37
N GLU A 49 44.83 -27.34 -8.62
CA GLU A 49 44.29 -26.32 -9.51
C GLU A 49 42.81 -26.55 -9.84
N ALA A 50 42.39 -27.80 -10.06
CA ALA A 50 40.99 -28.15 -10.25
C ALA A 50 40.13 -27.81 -9.02
N LEU A 51 40.59 -28.16 -7.82
CA LEU A 51 39.90 -27.87 -6.57
C LEU A 51 39.81 -26.37 -6.29
N LYS A 52 40.90 -25.62 -6.54
CA LYS A 52 40.89 -24.14 -6.43
C LYS A 52 39.86 -23.52 -7.36
N ALA A 53 39.79 -23.98 -8.61
CA ALA A 53 38.80 -23.49 -9.57
C ALA A 53 37.36 -23.78 -9.11
N GLU A 54 37.12 -24.96 -8.53
CA GLU A 54 35.80 -25.32 -7.98
C GLU A 54 35.43 -24.45 -6.77
N VAL A 55 36.38 -24.22 -5.85
CA VAL A 55 36.19 -23.35 -4.69
C VAL A 55 35.87 -21.92 -5.14
N GLN A 56 36.63 -21.37 -6.09
CA GLN A 56 36.39 -20.03 -6.60
C GLN A 56 34.99 -19.91 -7.23
N LYS A 57 34.57 -20.92 -8.00
CA LYS A 57 33.23 -20.96 -8.59
C LYS A 57 32.13 -21.00 -7.52
N LYS A 58 32.34 -21.74 -6.44
CA LYS A 58 31.41 -21.80 -5.30
C LYS A 58 31.34 -20.46 -4.56
N GLN A 59 32.48 -19.83 -4.29
CA GLN A 59 32.56 -18.50 -3.66
C GLN A 59 31.86 -17.43 -4.50
N ASN A 60 32.08 -17.40 -5.81
CA ASN A 60 31.39 -16.44 -6.69
C ASN A 60 29.87 -16.62 -6.64
N ARG A 61 29.37 -17.87 -6.67
CA ARG A 61 27.93 -18.14 -6.55
C ARG A 61 27.38 -17.72 -5.19
N GLU A 62 28.13 -17.94 -4.12
CA GLU A 62 27.73 -17.51 -2.79
C GLU A 62 27.63 -15.99 -2.70
N GLN A 63 28.58 -15.26 -3.30
CA GLN A 63 28.52 -13.81 -3.42
C GLN A 63 27.29 -13.35 -4.22
N ASP A 64 27.01 -13.96 -5.37
CA ASP A 64 25.82 -13.63 -6.18
C ASP A 64 24.52 -13.83 -5.40
N VAL A 65 24.44 -14.89 -4.59
CA VAL A 65 23.28 -15.16 -3.72
C VAL A 65 23.16 -14.11 -2.62
N LEU A 66 24.27 -13.71 -1.99
CA LEU A 66 24.26 -12.65 -0.97
C LEU A 66 23.83 -11.30 -1.56
N ASP A 67 24.32 -10.97 -2.75
CA ASP A 67 23.95 -9.75 -3.46
C ASP A 67 22.46 -9.76 -3.84
N LEU A 68 21.95 -10.90 -4.32
CA LEU A 68 20.53 -11.08 -4.61
C LEU A 68 19.67 -10.92 -3.34
N ILE A 69 20.09 -11.48 -2.21
CA ILE A 69 19.39 -11.33 -0.93
C ILE A 69 19.38 -9.86 -0.49
N SER A 70 20.51 -9.16 -0.63
CA SER A 70 20.61 -7.74 -0.30
C SER A 70 19.67 -6.89 -1.16
N LEU A 71 19.69 -7.11 -2.48
CA LEU A 71 18.80 -6.45 -3.43
C LEU A 71 17.32 -6.75 -3.14
N THR A 72 17.01 -7.99 -2.78
CA THR A 72 15.64 -8.41 -2.42
C THR A 72 15.20 -7.71 -1.15
N LYS A 73 16.05 -7.63 -0.12
CA LYS A 73 15.75 -6.91 1.12
C LYS A 73 15.49 -5.42 0.85
N GLN A 74 16.31 -4.79 0.02
CA GLN A 74 16.13 -3.39 -0.35
C GLN A 74 14.81 -3.21 -1.12
N SER A 75 14.54 -4.04 -2.13
CA SER A 75 13.29 -4.00 -2.89
C SER A 75 12.06 -4.17 -1.99
N VAL A 76 12.11 -5.10 -1.02
CA VAL A 76 11.01 -5.31 -0.07
C VAL A 76 10.80 -4.09 0.83
N ALA A 77 11.87 -3.44 1.27
CA ALA A 77 11.77 -2.20 2.05
C ALA A 77 11.13 -1.08 1.21
N GLU A 78 11.59 -0.87 -0.02
CA GLU A 78 11.02 0.12 -0.95
C GLU A 78 9.54 -0.15 -1.25
N ILE A 79 9.17 -1.41 -1.50
CA ILE A 79 7.76 -1.81 -1.71
C ILE A 79 6.93 -1.50 -0.46
N ARG A 80 7.45 -1.76 0.73
CA ARG A 80 6.75 -1.50 1.99
C ARG A 80 6.52 0.00 2.19
N ASP A 81 7.52 0.83 1.90
CA ASP A 81 7.40 2.29 2.01
C ASP A 81 6.41 2.86 0.98
N ILE A 82 6.42 2.36 -0.26
CA ILE A 82 5.44 2.72 -1.28
C ILE A 82 4.03 2.28 -0.86
N ALA A 83 3.88 1.08 -0.30
CA ALA A 83 2.59 0.59 0.18
C ALA A 83 2.05 1.45 1.33
N ASN A 84 2.90 1.83 2.29
CA ASN A 84 2.53 2.69 3.41
C ASN A 84 2.11 4.09 2.95
N THR A 85 2.89 4.71 2.06
CA THR A 85 2.59 6.05 1.52
C THR A 85 1.30 6.04 0.69
N ARG A 86 1.07 5.01 -0.13
CA ARG A 86 -0.20 4.84 -0.86
C ARG A 86 -1.37 4.61 0.08
N ALA A 87 -1.21 3.79 1.11
CA ALA A 87 -2.26 3.56 2.09
C ALA A 87 -2.63 4.86 2.82
N ALA A 88 -1.65 5.65 3.23
CA ALA A 88 -1.87 6.96 3.85
C ALA A 88 -2.62 7.92 2.89
N ALA A 89 -2.22 7.98 1.62
CA ALA A 89 -2.87 8.81 0.62
C ALA A 89 -4.34 8.37 0.34
N ILE A 90 -4.60 7.06 0.34
CA ILE A 90 -5.95 6.52 0.17
C ILE A 90 -6.83 6.91 1.38
N LEU A 91 -6.28 6.82 2.59
CA LEU A 91 -7.01 7.22 3.81
C LEU A 91 -7.32 8.71 3.79
N ASP A 92 -6.35 9.56 3.46
CA ASP A 92 -6.53 11.01 3.38
C ASP A 92 -7.60 11.40 2.35
N GLU A 93 -7.57 10.80 1.15
CA GLU A 93 -8.58 11.06 0.13
C GLU A 93 -9.96 10.53 0.55
N ALA A 94 -10.03 9.38 1.22
CA ALA A 94 -11.28 8.85 1.74
C ALA A 94 -11.88 9.76 2.83
N GLU A 95 -11.06 10.27 3.74
CA GLU A 95 -11.48 11.24 4.76
C GLU A 95 -11.98 12.54 4.13
N ARG A 96 -11.26 13.06 3.12
CA ARG A 96 -11.67 14.26 2.39
C ARG A 96 -13.02 14.07 1.69
N GLN A 97 -13.21 12.93 1.02
CA GLN A 97 -14.48 12.61 0.35
C GLN A 97 -15.63 12.44 1.36
N ALA A 98 -15.35 11.81 2.51
CA ALA A 98 -16.34 11.67 3.58
C ALA A 98 -16.74 13.05 4.14
N ALA A 99 -15.78 13.94 4.37
CA ALA A 99 -16.04 15.29 4.84
C ALA A 99 -16.90 16.11 3.86
N VAL A 100 -16.60 16.00 2.55
CA VAL A 100 -17.43 16.64 1.50
C VAL A 100 -18.85 16.11 1.53
N LYS A 101 -19.04 14.78 1.58
CA LYS A 101 -20.38 14.16 1.64
C LYS A 101 -21.15 14.57 2.89
N LEU A 102 -20.49 14.64 4.05
CA LEU A 102 -21.12 15.09 5.29
C LEU A 102 -21.57 16.55 5.19
N SER A 103 -20.71 17.43 4.69
CA SER A 103 -21.03 18.85 4.47
C SER A 103 -22.23 19.02 3.51
N GLU A 104 -22.25 18.26 2.41
CA GLU A 104 -23.40 18.27 1.50
C GLU A 104 -24.68 17.77 2.17
N ALA A 105 -24.62 16.71 2.98
CA ALA A 105 -25.75 16.17 3.70
C ALA A 105 -26.29 17.17 4.74
N GLU A 106 -25.41 17.83 5.49
CA GLU A 106 -25.76 18.88 6.45
C GLU A 106 -26.41 20.08 5.76
N ALA A 107 -25.86 20.52 4.62
CA ALA A 107 -26.44 21.60 3.83
C ALA A 107 -27.86 21.24 3.36
N ARG A 108 -28.06 20.02 2.83
CA ARG A 108 -29.39 19.54 2.43
C ARG A 108 -30.35 19.45 3.61
N LEU A 109 -29.89 18.95 4.76
CA LEU A 109 -30.69 18.87 5.97
C LEU A 109 -31.15 20.26 6.44
N ASN A 110 -30.26 21.25 6.40
CA ASN A 110 -30.59 22.62 6.78
C ASN A 110 -31.62 23.26 5.83
N VAL A 111 -31.52 23.00 4.52
CA VAL A 111 -32.54 23.43 3.55
C VAL A 111 -33.89 22.80 3.88
N VAL A 112 -33.93 21.48 4.10
CA VAL A 112 -35.18 20.76 4.42
C VAL A 112 -35.80 21.26 5.74
N LYS A 113 -35.00 21.46 6.79
CA LYS A 113 -35.48 22.04 8.05
C LYS A 113 -36.05 23.46 7.84
N ARG A 114 -35.40 24.27 7.01
CA ARG A 114 -35.88 25.62 6.70
C ARG A 114 -37.19 25.59 5.93
N THR A 115 -37.33 24.72 4.94
CA THR A 115 -38.59 24.59 4.17
C THR A 115 -39.72 24.03 5.04
N GLU A 116 -39.44 23.07 5.92
CA GLU A 116 -40.41 22.55 6.90
C GLU A 116 -40.90 23.67 7.83
N ARG A 117 -39.98 24.49 8.36
CA ARG A 117 -40.34 25.63 9.22
C ARG A 117 -41.20 26.65 8.47
N LEU A 118 -40.78 27.05 7.27
CA LEU A 118 -41.55 28.00 6.44
C LEU A 118 -42.93 27.44 6.07
N PHE A 119 -43.02 26.13 5.81
CA PHE A 119 -44.29 25.46 5.54
C PHE A 119 -45.22 25.51 6.75
N LYS A 120 -44.72 25.21 7.97
CA LYS A 120 -45.48 25.32 9.22
C LYS A 120 -45.96 26.75 9.49
N GLU A 121 -45.10 27.75 9.28
CA GLU A 121 -45.44 29.17 9.44
C GLU A 121 -46.52 29.59 8.43
N ARG A 122 -46.38 29.21 7.16
CA ARG A 122 -47.40 29.46 6.11
C ARG A 122 -48.73 28.78 6.41
N MET A 123 -48.69 27.51 6.82
CA MET A 123 -49.90 26.79 7.21
C MET A 123 -50.62 27.48 8.36
N ARG A 124 -49.89 27.92 9.39
CA ARG A 124 -50.48 28.67 10.50
C ARG A 124 -51.16 29.96 10.00
N ALA A 125 -50.49 30.73 9.15
CA ALA A 125 -51.06 31.96 8.59
C ALA A 125 -52.33 31.70 7.76
N VAL A 126 -52.37 30.63 6.96
CA VAL A 126 -53.56 30.24 6.20
C VAL A 126 -54.69 29.81 7.13
N MET A 127 -54.40 29.04 8.19
CA MET A 127 -55.39 28.65 9.18
C MET A 127 -55.95 29.87 9.93
N GLU A 128 -55.11 30.82 10.32
CA GLU A 128 -55.54 32.07 10.96
C GLU A 128 -56.38 32.94 10.02
N ALA A 129 -56.01 33.03 8.74
CA ALA A 129 -56.77 33.80 7.74
C ALA A 129 -58.13 33.16 7.46
N THR A 130 -58.19 31.83 7.29
CA THR A 130 -59.45 31.11 7.10
C THR A 130 -60.34 31.17 8.33
N TRP A 131 -59.75 31.13 9.53
CA TRP A 131 -60.49 31.33 10.78
C TRP A 131 -61.13 32.72 10.85
N LYS A 132 -60.36 33.79 10.58
CA LYS A 132 -60.89 35.16 10.55
C LYS A 132 -62.00 35.34 9.52
N MET A 133 -61.84 34.76 8.32
CA MET A 133 -62.86 34.80 7.28
C MET A 133 -64.14 34.10 7.73
N LEU A 134 -64.03 32.97 8.43
CA LEU A 134 -65.19 32.25 8.96
C LEU A 134 -65.87 33.06 10.09
N GLU A 135 -65.09 33.71 10.96
CA GLU A 135 -65.60 34.58 12.01
C GLU A 135 -66.31 35.82 11.43
N GLU A 136 -65.75 36.46 10.41
CA GLU A 136 -66.38 37.55 9.66
C GLU A 136 -67.65 37.10 8.94
N SER A 137 -67.66 35.93 8.30
CA SER A 137 -68.84 35.36 7.65
C SER A 137 -69.96 35.01 8.63
N GLN A 138 -69.63 34.51 9.81
CA GLN A 138 -70.61 34.25 10.88
C GLN A 138 -71.15 35.56 11.45
N LEU A 139 -70.31 36.59 11.59
CA LEU A 139 -70.75 37.92 12.02
C LEU A 139 -71.62 38.61 10.96
N GLU A 140 -71.36 38.42 9.66
CA GLU A 140 -72.21 38.91 8.58
C GLU A 140 -73.56 38.17 8.52
N GLU A 141 -73.60 36.85 8.70
CA GLU A 141 -74.86 36.08 8.82
C GLU A 141 -75.69 36.56 10.01
N VAL A 142 -75.06 36.76 11.18
CA VAL A 142 -75.76 37.25 12.38
C VAL A 142 -76.20 38.71 12.21
N ASP A 143 -75.43 39.58 11.56
CA ASP A 143 -75.86 40.97 11.29
C ASP A 143 -77.00 41.01 10.25
N GLU A 144 -76.99 40.17 9.21
CA GLU A 144 -78.11 40.03 8.27
C GLU A 144 -79.39 39.50 8.96
N GLU A 145 -79.28 38.46 9.80
CA GLU A 145 -80.42 37.96 10.57
C GLU A 145 -80.92 39.01 11.59
N THR A 146 -80.01 39.77 12.21
CA THR A 146 -80.36 40.82 13.18
C THR A 146 -80.85 42.11 12.50
N LYS A 147 -80.53 42.36 11.23
CA LYS A 147 -81.08 43.50 10.45
C LYS A 147 -82.60 43.43 10.35
N ILE A 148 -83.17 42.24 10.22
CA ILE A 148 -84.64 42.06 10.19
C ILE A 148 -85.24 42.54 11.52
N TYR A 149 -84.69 42.10 12.65
CA TYR A 149 -85.15 42.53 13.98
C TYR A 149 -84.87 44.01 14.26
N ARG A 150 -83.75 44.56 13.77
CA ARG A 150 -83.38 45.98 13.91
C ARG A 150 -84.30 46.89 13.10
N ASN A 151 -84.66 46.47 11.88
CA ASN A 151 -85.61 47.17 11.01
C ASN A 151 -87.05 47.04 11.53
N MET A 152 -87.44 45.87 12.05
CA MET A 152 -88.73 45.70 12.73
C MET A 152 -88.83 46.54 14.01
N ALA A 153 -87.76 46.64 14.81
CA ALA A 153 -87.73 47.52 15.97
C ALA A 153 -87.82 49.00 15.58
N ALA A 154 -87.25 49.39 14.43
CA ALA A 154 -87.37 50.75 13.89
C ALA A 154 -88.80 51.04 13.39
N SER A 155 -89.44 50.11 12.68
CA SER A 155 -90.82 50.27 12.21
C SER A 155 -91.84 50.25 13.36
N VAL A 156 -91.64 49.41 14.40
CA VAL A 156 -92.46 49.42 15.62
C VAL A 156 -92.31 50.73 16.40
N ARG A 157 -91.14 51.39 16.30
CA ARG A 157 -90.91 52.71 16.89
C ARG A 157 -91.57 53.83 16.08
N GLU A 158 -91.82 53.62 14.79
CA GLU A 158 -92.51 54.56 13.89
C GLU A 158 -94.05 54.39 13.90
N GLU A 159 -94.55 53.19 14.23
CA GLU A 159 -95.99 52.88 14.31
C GLU A 159 -96.62 53.06 15.70
N LEU A 160 -95.85 53.49 16.71
CA LEU A 160 -96.41 53.95 17.98
C LEU A 160 -96.93 55.37 17.79
N PRO A 161 -98.25 55.63 17.76
CA PRO A 161 -98.73 56.99 17.97
C PRO A 161 -98.31 57.43 19.37
N GLU A 162 -97.75 58.63 19.50
CA GLU A 162 -97.78 59.34 20.78
C GLU A 162 -99.25 59.42 21.21
N GLN A 163 -99.62 58.60 22.20
CA GLN A 163 -100.83 58.78 22.98
C GLN A 163 -100.41 59.09 24.41
N ASP A 164 -100.68 60.34 24.80
CA ASP A 164 -101.26 60.65 26.11
C ASP A 164 -102.56 59.84 26.33
#